data_AF-A0A9P9L6Y4-F1
#
_entry.id   AF-A0A9P9L6Y4-F1
#
_cell.length_a   1.000
_cell.length_b   1.000
_cell.length_c   1.000
_cell.angle_alpha   90.00
_cell.angle_beta   90.00
_cell.angle_gamma   90.00
#
_symmetry.space_group_name_H-M   'P 1'
#
loop_
_entity.id
_entity.type
_entity.pdbx_description
1 polymer ?
#
loop_
_entity_poly.entity_id
_entity_poly.type
_entity_poly.pdbx_seq_one_letter_code
_entity_poly.pdbx_strand_id
1 'polypeptide(L)'
;MKVTQIWFYPIKGIRGIQLESAKLGPQGLEHDRRFMLCKVEESGELTKMQLSKFPECSLFAQEIVGDKIRVRYITPQEPLVPWRPEQDTVLDVPIDPKLDGLDRADVNLHQSLVVAYHMGPKYDAWFSACFGFSTALVFIGDGRRPVLGTFSPSAQRYPQSWPSWLASYVGGYGFSRTEEDWLAFSDCAPYLFATEQSLNNVSARLAECDVDMRAMRPNIVLDGEIEWDEDFWAQLSINGAHRIALTKNCNRCTSLNVDYDTGRTAKGERGTVLKKLMSDRRVDAGAKYSPVFGRYGFLVSKPGNNAIVSIGDHVEVTERMTERTVWDWSLTDPAIARYYRHAPDAKMSLPVLLSLWLTSAALLGLFPCWFLLS
;
A
#
# COMPACT_ATOMS: atom_id res chain seq x y z
N MET A 1 11.97 20.83 -7.58
CA MET A 1 12.25 20.00 -6.37
C MET A 1 13.22 18.89 -6.72
N LYS A 2 13.90 18.32 -5.73
CA LYS A 2 14.77 17.14 -5.89
C LYS A 2 14.41 16.04 -4.92
N VAL A 3 14.69 14.79 -5.30
CA VAL A 3 14.64 13.64 -4.39
C VAL A 3 15.76 13.78 -3.36
N THR A 4 15.43 13.79 -2.07
CA THR A 4 16.42 13.86 -0.98
C THR A 4 16.59 12.54 -0.26
N GLN A 5 15.55 11.70 -0.22
CA GLN A 5 15.62 10.38 0.42
C GLN A 5 14.73 9.38 -0.31
N ILE A 6 15.17 8.12 -0.36
CA ILE A 6 14.38 6.99 -0.82
C ILE A 6 14.31 5.97 0.32
N TRP A 7 13.10 5.59 0.67
CA TRP A 7 12.81 4.70 1.79
C TRP A 7 12.14 3.41 1.31
N PHE A 8 12.65 2.30 1.82
CA PHE A 8 12.32 0.95 1.41
C PHE A 8 11.96 0.08 2.62
N TYR A 9 10.92 -0.74 2.50
CA TYR A 9 10.31 -1.53 3.58
C TYR A 9 9.98 -2.95 3.10
N PRO A 10 10.99 -3.78 2.78
CA PRO A 10 10.74 -5.09 2.16
C PRO A 10 9.90 -6.00 3.06
N ILE A 11 10.13 -5.94 4.38
CA ILE A 11 9.20 -6.46 5.39
C ILE A 11 8.35 -5.32 5.96
N LYS A 12 7.03 -5.38 5.73
CA LYS A 12 6.06 -4.47 6.34
C LYS A 12 5.93 -4.74 7.83
N GLY A 13 5.84 -3.64 8.57
CA GLY A 13 5.64 -3.62 10.01
C GLY A 13 6.85 -3.03 10.73
N ILE A 14 8.06 -3.30 10.21
CA ILE A 14 9.33 -2.98 10.87
C ILE A 14 10.02 -1.72 10.29
N ARG A 15 11.25 -1.41 10.76
CA ARG A 15 12.02 -0.21 10.36
C ARG A 15 12.28 -0.17 8.84
N GLY A 16 12.30 1.02 8.24
CA GLY A 16 12.69 1.17 6.83
C GLY A 16 14.20 1.22 6.63
N ILE A 17 14.62 1.05 5.38
CA ILE A 17 16.00 1.16 4.89
C ILE A 17 16.05 2.38 3.96
N GLN A 18 17.14 3.15 4.03
CA GLN A 18 17.40 4.19 3.03
C GLN A 18 18.19 3.61 1.85
N LEU A 19 17.81 4.01 0.64
CA LEU A 19 18.46 3.62 -0.61
C LEU A 19 18.96 4.86 -1.35
N GLU A 20 20.07 4.72 -2.08
CA GLU A 20 20.56 5.75 -3.00
C GLU A 20 19.74 5.79 -4.30
N SER A 21 19.25 4.64 -4.73
CA SER A 21 18.36 4.50 -5.88
C SER A 21 17.48 3.26 -5.76
N ALA A 22 16.35 3.27 -6.46
CA ALA A 22 15.41 2.16 -6.48
C ALA A 22 14.65 2.10 -7.80
N LYS A 23 14.33 0.89 -8.25
CA LYS A 23 13.49 0.67 -9.43
C LYS A 23 12.03 0.91 -9.10
N LEU A 24 11.36 1.74 -9.90
CA LEU A 24 9.94 2.02 -9.83
C LEU A 24 9.16 0.89 -10.49
N GLY A 25 8.17 0.34 -9.77
CA GLY A 25 7.23 -0.66 -10.27
C GLY A 25 5.76 -0.23 -10.09
N PRO A 26 4.82 -0.99 -10.67
CA PRO A 26 3.40 -0.71 -10.55
C PRO A 26 2.86 -0.88 -9.12
N GLN A 27 3.48 -1.73 -8.31
CA GLN A 27 3.08 -2.01 -6.91
C GLN A 27 3.90 -1.24 -5.86
N GLY A 28 4.84 -0.39 -6.30
CA GLY A 28 5.74 0.38 -5.45
C GLY A 28 7.18 0.26 -5.94
N LEU A 29 8.15 0.57 -5.08
CA LEU A 29 9.55 0.25 -5.37
C LEU A 29 9.70 -1.28 -5.51
N GLU A 30 10.58 -1.73 -6.39
CA GLU A 30 10.82 -3.17 -6.61
C GLU A 30 11.19 -3.86 -5.28
N HIS A 31 10.54 -4.99 -4.99
CA HIS A 31 10.63 -5.73 -3.72
C HIS A 31 10.08 -5.04 -2.45
N ASP A 32 9.46 -3.86 -2.56
CA ASP A 32 8.93 -3.15 -1.39
C ASP A 32 7.65 -3.79 -0.86
N ARG A 33 7.57 -3.96 0.46
CA ARG A 33 6.42 -4.51 1.19
C ARG A 33 5.87 -5.81 0.57
N ARG A 34 6.78 -6.67 0.10
CA ARG A 34 6.44 -8.01 -0.40
C ARG A 34 6.28 -9.02 0.72
N PHE A 35 6.83 -8.71 1.90
CA PHE A 35 6.62 -9.44 3.13
C PHE A 35 5.78 -8.63 4.11
N MET A 36 5.04 -9.31 4.97
CA MET A 36 4.35 -8.69 6.09
C MET A 36 4.46 -9.58 7.33
N LEU A 37 4.66 -8.95 8.48
CA LEU A 37 4.57 -9.63 9.75
C LEU A 37 3.12 -9.62 10.26
N CYS A 38 2.67 -10.77 10.74
CA CYS A 38 1.37 -10.97 11.35
C CYS A 38 1.53 -11.51 12.78
N LYS A 39 0.62 -11.12 13.66
CA LYS A 39 0.36 -11.82 14.92
C LYS A 39 -0.56 -13.00 14.59
N VAL A 40 -0.27 -14.16 15.17
CA VAL A 40 -1.17 -15.32 15.12
C VAL A 40 -2.07 -15.26 16.35
N GLU A 41 -3.37 -15.10 16.13
CA GLU A 41 -4.36 -15.11 17.21
C GLU A 41 -4.61 -16.54 17.71
N GLU A 42 -5.24 -16.70 18.87
CA GLU A 42 -5.58 -18.01 19.45
C GLU A 42 -6.47 -18.85 18.52
N SER A 43 -7.28 -18.20 17.68
CA SER A 43 -8.10 -18.83 16.64
C SER A 43 -7.30 -19.36 15.44
N GLY A 44 -6.03 -19.00 15.33
CA GLY A 44 -5.18 -19.21 14.15
C GLY A 44 -5.30 -18.09 13.10
N GLU A 45 -6.17 -17.09 13.30
CA GLU A 45 -6.28 -15.94 12.39
C GLU A 45 -5.01 -15.09 12.39
N LEU A 46 -4.66 -14.56 11.22
CA LEU A 46 -3.52 -13.66 11.05
C LEU A 46 -3.94 -12.19 11.16
N THR A 47 -3.50 -11.53 12.23
CA THR A 47 -3.68 -10.08 12.41
C THR A 47 -2.44 -9.34 11.91
N LYS A 48 -2.62 -8.41 10.97
CA LYS A 48 -1.53 -7.53 10.49
C LYS A 48 -0.83 -6.80 11.65
N MET A 49 0.50 -6.78 11.64
CA MET A 49 1.29 -6.00 12.59
C MET A 49 1.71 -4.66 11.99
N GLN A 50 1.49 -3.59 12.75
CA GLN A 50 1.77 -2.22 12.35
C GLN A 50 2.15 -1.40 13.58
N LEU A 51 3.08 -0.45 13.42
CA LEU A 51 3.65 0.36 14.50
C LEU A 51 2.62 1.05 15.41
N SER A 52 1.45 1.42 14.87
CA SER A 52 0.39 2.06 15.66
C SER A 52 -0.26 1.13 16.70
N LYS A 53 -0.21 -0.19 16.48
CA LYS A 53 -0.75 -1.22 17.38
C LYS A 53 0.35 -2.03 18.07
N PHE A 54 1.47 -2.21 17.40
CA PHE A 54 2.64 -2.94 17.88
C PHE A 54 3.89 -2.05 17.73
N PRO A 55 4.09 -1.07 18.64
CA PRO A 55 5.27 -0.23 18.63
C PRO A 55 6.59 -1.02 18.67
N GLU A 56 6.58 -2.26 19.19
CA GLU A 56 7.71 -3.18 19.27
C GLU A 56 8.27 -3.56 17.90
N CYS A 57 7.47 -3.45 16.83
CA CYS A 57 7.97 -3.60 15.46
C CYS A 57 9.08 -2.59 15.14
N SER A 58 9.14 -1.47 15.89
CA SER A 58 10.18 -0.46 15.77
C SER A 58 11.55 -0.97 16.23
N LEU A 59 11.65 -2.11 16.91
CA LEU A 59 12.90 -2.70 17.38
C LEU A 59 13.57 -3.63 16.36
N PHE A 60 13.00 -3.79 15.17
CA PHE A 60 13.53 -4.67 14.14
C PHE A 60 14.16 -3.86 13.01
N ALA A 61 15.49 -3.89 12.94
CA ALA A 61 16.23 -3.32 11.83
C ALA A 61 16.34 -4.32 10.68
N GLN A 62 16.35 -3.83 9.46
CA GLN A 62 16.59 -4.62 8.27
C GLN A 62 17.62 -3.95 7.35
N GLU A 63 18.34 -4.75 6.59
CA GLU A 63 19.26 -4.31 5.54
C GLU A 63 19.23 -5.31 4.36
N ILE A 64 19.66 -4.88 3.18
CA ILE A 64 19.79 -5.77 2.01
C ILE A 64 21.24 -6.22 1.88
N VAL A 65 21.46 -7.54 1.84
CA VAL A 65 22.78 -8.16 1.66
C VAL A 65 22.66 -9.21 0.57
N GLY A 66 23.12 -8.88 -0.63
CA GLY A 66 22.95 -9.75 -1.80
C GLY A 66 21.47 -9.96 -2.13
N ASP A 67 21.05 -11.23 -2.15
CA ASP A 67 19.67 -11.67 -2.43
C ASP A 67 18.81 -11.83 -1.17
N LYS A 68 19.25 -11.28 -0.03
CA LYS A 68 18.62 -11.46 1.27
C LYS A 68 18.29 -10.13 1.96
N ILE A 69 17.17 -10.15 2.68
CA ILE A 69 16.81 -9.20 3.72
C ILE A 69 17.37 -9.74 5.02
N ARG A 70 18.31 -9.02 5.61
CA ARG A 70 18.91 -9.35 6.89
C ARG A 70 18.22 -8.58 7.99
N VAL A 71 17.66 -9.28 8.97
CA VAL A 71 16.90 -8.71 10.09
C VAL A 71 17.66 -8.88 11.39
N ARG A 72 17.71 -7.82 12.21
CA ARG A 72 18.26 -7.82 13.57
C ARG A 72 17.23 -7.27 14.56
N TYR A 73 17.16 -7.89 15.73
CA TYR A 73 16.44 -7.33 16.87
C TYR A 73 17.35 -6.35 17.61
N ILE A 74 16.82 -5.18 17.95
CA ILE A 74 17.49 -4.16 18.74
C ILE A 74 16.92 -4.28 20.14
N THR A 75 17.70 -4.85 21.05
CA THR A 75 17.31 -4.95 22.46
C THR A 75 17.26 -3.56 23.08
N PRO A 76 16.08 -3.08 23.51
CA PRO A 76 15.96 -1.79 24.18
C PRO A 76 16.61 -1.85 25.56
N GLN A 77 16.97 -0.68 26.12
CA GLN A 77 17.57 -0.59 27.45
C GLN A 77 16.71 -1.27 28.53
N GLU A 78 15.38 -1.13 28.43
CA GLU A 78 14.41 -1.86 29.25
C GLU A 78 13.74 -2.94 28.38
N PRO A 79 14.13 -4.22 28.52
CA PRO A 79 13.58 -5.30 27.70
C PRO A 79 12.06 -5.39 27.77
N LEU A 80 11.43 -5.61 26.61
CA LEU A 80 9.97 -5.77 26.53
C LEU A 80 9.52 -7.18 26.88
N VAL A 81 10.40 -8.15 26.67
CA VAL A 81 10.17 -9.58 26.89
C VAL A 81 11.42 -10.21 27.51
N PRO A 82 11.30 -11.34 28.22
CA PRO A 82 12.45 -12.07 28.71
C PRO A 82 13.41 -12.44 27.59
N TRP A 83 14.70 -12.48 27.92
CA TRP A 83 15.73 -12.78 26.93
C TRP A 83 15.54 -14.17 26.30
N ARG A 84 15.77 -14.24 25.00
CA ARG A 84 15.79 -15.47 24.20
C ARG A 84 17.03 -15.45 23.29
N PRO A 85 17.71 -16.59 23.06
CA PRO A 85 18.91 -16.64 22.22
C PRO A 85 18.72 -16.03 20.83
N GLU A 86 17.54 -16.15 20.24
CA GLU A 86 17.19 -15.60 18.92
C GLU A 86 17.39 -14.10 18.84
N GLN A 87 17.21 -13.36 19.94
CA GLN A 87 17.35 -11.90 20.00
C GLN A 87 18.79 -11.43 19.71
N ASP A 88 19.79 -12.29 19.95
CA ASP A 88 21.20 -12.00 19.67
C ASP A 88 21.66 -12.55 18.30
N THR A 89 20.73 -13.15 17.54
CA THR A 89 21.02 -13.73 16.22
C THR A 89 20.53 -12.84 15.08
N VAL A 90 21.01 -13.14 13.89
CA VAL A 90 20.63 -12.46 12.66
C VAL A 90 19.74 -13.39 11.83
N LEU A 91 18.58 -12.89 11.39
CA LEU A 91 17.67 -13.64 10.53
C LEU A 91 17.85 -13.20 9.07
N ASP A 92 18.29 -14.11 8.21
CA ASP A 92 18.32 -13.89 6.77
C ASP A 92 17.02 -14.43 6.13
N VAL A 93 16.30 -13.56 5.41
CA VAL A 93 15.09 -13.87 4.62
C VAL A 93 15.43 -13.66 3.13
N PRO A 94 15.20 -14.62 2.23
CA PRO A 94 15.41 -14.39 0.79
C PRO A 94 14.47 -13.29 0.28
N ILE A 95 14.95 -12.41 -0.59
CA ILE A 95 14.13 -11.35 -1.22
C ILE A 95 13.04 -11.95 -2.11
N ASP A 96 13.35 -13.05 -2.79
CA ASP A 96 12.45 -13.79 -3.68
C ASP A 96 12.47 -15.29 -3.33
N PRO A 97 11.68 -15.74 -2.35
CA PRO A 97 11.65 -17.12 -1.91
C PRO A 97 11.01 -18.04 -2.94
N LYS A 98 11.47 -19.29 -2.96
CA LYS A 98 10.74 -20.38 -3.62
C LYS A 98 9.43 -20.65 -2.90
N LEU A 99 8.36 -20.79 -3.67
CA LEU A 99 7.00 -20.97 -3.14
C LEU A 99 6.62 -22.44 -2.96
N ASP A 100 7.39 -23.35 -3.55
CA ASP A 100 7.11 -24.79 -3.52
C ASP A 100 7.08 -25.31 -2.08
N GLY A 101 5.95 -25.92 -1.70
CA GLY A 101 5.76 -26.51 -0.38
C GLY A 101 5.46 -25.51 0.75
N LEU A 102 5.29 -24.21 0.45
CA LEU A 102 4.84 -23.25 1.44
C LEU A 102 3.31 -23.30 1.58
N ASP A 103 2.85 -23.25 2.83
CA ASP A 103 1.42 -23.15 3.14
C ASP A 103 0.87 -21.80 2.68
N ARG A 104 -0.42 -21.80 2.31
CA ARG A 104 -1.14 -20.57 1.94
C ARG A 104 -1.89 -20.02 3.14
N ALA A 105 -1.93 -18.70 3.27
CA ALA A 105 -2.64 -18.00 4.33
C ALA A 105 -3.47 -16.85 3.78
N ASP A 106 -4.72 -16.76 4.23
CA ASP A 106 -5.58 -15.61 3.95
C ASP A 106 -5.12 -14.40 4.78
N VAL A 107 -4.97 -13.27 4.10
CA VAL A 107 -4.50 -12.03 4.71
C VAL A 107 -5.50 -10.92 4.42
N ASN A 108 -6.05 -10.33 5.48
CA ASN A 108 -6.87 -9.12 5.39
C ASN A 108 -6.06 -7.88 5.74
N LEU A 109 -5.77 -7.07 4.73
CA LEU A 109 -5.21 -5.74 4.93
C LEU A 109 -6.21 -4.69 4.40
N HIS A 110 -6.95 -4.11 5.34
CA HIS A 110 -7.92 -3.03 5.08
C HIS A 110 -9.00 -3.42 4.07
N GLN A 111 -9.53 -4.64 4.20
CA GLN A 111 -10.57 -5.23 3.34
C GLN A 111 -10.09 -5.54 1.91
N SER A 112 -8.86 -5.20 1.57
CA SER A 112 -8.18 -5.68 0.37
C SER A 112 -7.51 -7.00 0.71
N LEU A 113 -8.20 -8.10 0.40
CA LEU A 113 -7.84 -9.46 0.77
C LEU A 113 -6.86 -10.06 -0.23
N VAL A 114 -5.96 -10.91 0.25
CA VAL A 114 -5.03 -11.68 -0.59
C VAL A 114 -4.68 -13.00 0.05
N VAL A 115 -4.41 -14.00 -0.79
CA VAL A 115 -3.77 -15.24 -0.37
C VAL A 115 -2.26 -15.05 -0.47
N ALA A 116 -1.57 -15.20 0.65
CA ALA A 116 -0.11 -15.10 0.75
C ALA A 116 0.48 -16.47 1.09
N TYR A 117 1.82 -16.56 1.04
CA TYR A 117 2.57 -17.75 1.42
C TYR A 117 3.14 -17.57 2.82
N HIS A 118 2.90 -18.54 3.68
CA HIS A 118 3.50 -18.60 5.01
C HIS A 118 4.96 -19.04 4.88
N MET A 119 5.89 -18.23 5.35
CA MET A 119 7.33 -18.46 5.17
C MET A 119 7.85 -19.63 6.03
N GLY A 120 7.11 -19.98 7.09
CA GLY A 120 7.30 -21.21 7.85
C GLY A 120 8.04 -21.05 9.17
N PRO A 121 8.12 -22.15 9.95
CA PRO A 121 8.38 -22.11 11.40
C PRO A 121 9.70 -21.47 11.80
N LYS A 122 10.71 -21.51 10.93
CA LYS A 122 12.01 -20.87 11.17
C LYS A 122 11.86 -19.37 11.40
N TYR A 123 11.08 -18.69 10.55
CA TYR A 123 10.91 -17.24 10.62
C TYR A 123 9.98 -16.87 11.77
N ASP A 124 8.91 -17.66 11.94
CA ASP A 124 7.91 -17.49 12.99
C ASP A 124 8.54 -17.61 14.38
N ALA A 125 9.36 -18.63 14.60
CA ALA A 125 10.04 -18.83 15.88
C ALA A 125 10.97 -17.65 16.23
N TRP A 126 11.72 -17.15 15.24
CA TRP A 126 12.64 -16.04 15.45
C TRP A 126 11.91 -14.75 15.83
N PHE A 127 10.87 -14.37 15.07
CA PHE A 127 10.07 -13.20 15.42
C PHE A 127 9.31 -13.39 16.73
N SER A 128 8.73 -14.57 16.97
CA SER A 128 7.96 -14.84 18.19
C SER A 128 8.82 -14.78 19.44
N ALA A 129 10.08 -15.24 19.37
CA ALA A 129 11.05 -15.09 20.45
C ALA A 129 11.34 -13.62 20.77
N CYS A 130 11.39 -12.76 19.75
CA CYS A 130 11.64 -11.33 19.92
C CYS A 130 10.39 -10.54 20.38
N PHE A 131 9.19 -10.96 19.97
CA PHE A 131 7.92 -10.29 20.33
C PHE A 131 7.28 -10.82 21.62
N GLY A 132 7.58 -12.05 22.03
CA GLY A 132 6.96 -12.71 23.18
C GLY A 132 5.55 -13.25 22.93
N PHE A 133 5.09 -13.28 21.67
CA PHE A 133 3.82 -13.87 21.26
C PHE A 133 3.97 -14.51 19.88
N SER A 134 3.02 -15.38 19.51
CA SER A 134 3.05 -16.08 18.21
C SER A 134 2.94 -15.13 17.04
N THR A 135 3.88 -15.23 16.11
CA THR A 135 3.96 -14.44 14.89
C THR A 135 4.09 -15.31 13.65
N ALA A 136 3.72 -14.77 12.51
CA ALA A 136 3.85 -15.39 11.20
C ALA A 136 4.46 -14.40 10.22
N LEU A 137 5.49 -14.83 9.48
CA LEU A 137 6.00 -14.07 8.34
C LEU A 137 5.31 -14.56 7.07
N VAL A 138 4.65 -13.65 6.35
CA VAL A 138 4.00 -13.98 5.08
C VAL A 138 4.64 -13.25 3.90
N PHE A 139 4.72 -13.92 2.75
CA PHE A 139 5.20 -13.38 1.47
C PHE A 139 4.07 -13.38 0.44
N ILE A 140 3.88 -12.26 -0.25
CA ILE A 140 2.74 -12.13 -1.18
C ILE A 140 2.88 -12.95 -2.47
N GLY A 141 4.11 -13.30 -2.88
CA GLY A 141 4.34 -13.98 -4.17
C GLY A 141 3.80 -13.16 -5.34
N ASP A 142 3.11 -13.81 -6.28
CA ASP A 142 2.39 -13.20 -7.39
C ASP A 142 1.02 -12.62 -7.00
N GLY A 143 0.67 -12.69 -5.71
CA GLY A 143 -0.57 -12.17 -5.16
C GLY A 143 -0.73 -10.67 -5.43
N ARG A 144 -1.97 -10.29 -5.74
CA ARG A 144 -2.35 -8.90 -6.02
C ARG A 144 -3.44 -8.49 -5.04
N ARG A 145 -3.25 -7.35 -4.39
CA ARG A 145 -4.27 -6.73 -3.55
C ARG A 145 -5.02 -5.67 -4.34
N PRO A 146 -6.38 -5.70 -4.40
CA PRO A 146 -7.14 -4.66 -5.08
C PRO A 146 -6.97 -3.31 -4.38
N VAL A 147 -6.84 -2.24 -5.16
CA VAL A 147 -6.98 -0.87 -4.68
C VAL A 147 -8.47 -0.56 -4.56
N LEU A 148 -8.93 -0.11 -3.39
CA LEU A 148 -10.35 0.18 -3.15
C LEU A 148 -10.62 1.69 -3.11
N GLY A 149 -11.91 2.06 -3.14
CA GLY A 149 -12.32 3.46 -3.26
C GLY A 149 -11.85 4.10 -4.57
N THR A 150 -11.63 5.41 -4.56
CA THR A 150 -11.09 6.16 -5.71
C THR A 150 -9.59 6.43 -5.61
N PHE A 151 -8.84 5.51 -4.98
CA PHE A 151 -7.38 5.63 -4.82
C PHE A 151 -6.64 5.37 -6.13
N SER A 152 -7.09 4.39 -6.91
CA SER A 152 -6.51 4.11 -8.23
C SER A 152 -6.84 5.26 -9.21
N PRO A 153 -5.86 5.76 -9.98
CA PRO A 153 -6.13 6.68 -11.08
C PRO A 153 -7.16 6.15 -12.08
N SER A 154 -7.20 4.82 -12.29
CA SER A 154 -8.18 4.18 -13.19
C SER A 154 -9.61 4.27 -12.64
N ALA A 155 -9.78 4.20 -11.32
CA ALA A 155 -11.08 4.32 -10.65
C ALA A 155 -11.61 5.77 -10.67
N GLN A 156 -10.74 6.77 -10.74
CA GLN A 156 -11.15 8.18 -10.81
C GLN A 156 -11.74 8.59 -12.17
N ARG A 157 -11.49 7.82 -13.24
CA ARG A 157 -11.97 8.14 -14.59
C ARG A 157 -13.47 7.89 -14.79
N TYR A 158 -14.15 7.28 -13.83
CA TYR A 158 -15.59 7.01 -13.91
C TYR A 158 -16.35 7.89 -12.91
N PRO A 159 -17.33 8.70 -13.38
CA PRO A 159 -18.21 9.42 -12.48
C PRO A 159 -18.95 8.45 -11.56
N GLN A 160 -18.92 8.70 -10.25
CA GLN A 160 -19.62 7.91 -9.21
C GLN A 160 -21.14 7.81 -9.45
N SER A 161 -21.71 8.65 -10.32
CA SER A 161 -23.14 8.70 -10.64
C SER A 161 -23.58 7.72 -11.73
N TRP A 162 -22.67 6.94 -12.33
CA TRP A 162 -23.03 6.04 -13.42
C TRP A 162 -23.30 4.61 -12.90
N PRO A 163 -24.47 4.03 -13.22
CA PRO A 163 -24.71 2.61 -13.03
C PRO A 163 -23.61 1.79 -13.71
N SER A 164 -23.02 0.84 -12.98
CA SER A 164 -21.87 0.03 -13.44
C SER A 164 -22.10 -0.68 -14.78
N TRP A 165 -23.35 -1.02 -15.12
CA TRP A 165 -23.73 -1.64 -16.40
C TRP A 165 -23.75 -0.67 -17.59
N LEU A 166 -23.86 0.64 -17.35
CA LEU A 166 -23.79 1.66 -18.41
C LEU A 166 -22.34 1.99 -18.78
N ALA A 167 -21.41 1.92 -17.82
CA ALA A 167 -19.98 2.08 -18.09
C ALA A 167 -19.47 1.04 -19.12
N SER A 168 -20.02 -0.18 -19.12
CA SER A 168 -19.69 -1.22 -20.11
C SER A 168 -20.22 -0.97 -21.53
N TYR A 169 -21.27 -0.15 -21.70
CA TYR A 169 -21.85 0.13 -23.02
C TYR A 169 -21.21 1.33 -23.72
N VAL A 170 -20.81 2.35 -22.95
CA VAL A 170 -20.16 3.56 -23.51
C VAL A 170 -18.70 3.30 -23.90
N GLY A 171 -18.06 2.27 -23.32
CA GLY A 171 -16.69 1.84 -23.62
C GLY A 171 -16.48 1.09 -24.95
N GLY A 172 -17.48 1.06 -25.83
CA GLY A 172 -17.48 0.31 -27.11
C GLY A 172 -16.50 0.81 -28.19
N TYR A 173 -15.69 1.83 -27.92
CA TYR A 173 -14.59 2.26 -28.79
C TYR A 173 -13.27 2.32 -27.99
N GLY A 174 -12.47 1.25 -28.09
CA GLY A 174 -11.00 1.38 -28.12
C GLY A 174 -10.22 1.63 -26.83
N PHE A 175 -10.77 1.46 -25.62
CA PHE A 175 -9.96 1.48 -24.39
C PHE A 175 -9.96 0.11 -23.71
N SER A 176 -8.94 -0.69 -24.03
CA SER A 176 -8.58 -1.91 -23.29
C SER A 176 -8.55 -1.59 -21.78
N ARG A 177 -9.13 -2.47 -20.94
CA ARG A 177 -8.86 -2.52 -19.48
C ARG A 177 -7.35 -2.74 -19.31
N THR A 178 -6.56 -1.68 -19.39
CA THR A 178 -5.17 -1.70 -18.95
C THR A 178 -5.21 -2.14 -17.50
N GLU A 179 -4.51 -3.23 -17.16
CA GLU A 179 -4.51 -3.89 -15.84
C GLU A 179 -4.79 -2.91 -14.69
N GLU A 180 -5.72 -3.26 -13.79
CA GLU A 180 -6.08 -2.41 -12.65
C GLU A 180 -4.83 -2.14 -11.78
N ASP A 181 -4.80 -1.03 -11.06
CA ASP A 181 -3.71 -0.78 -10.11
C ASP A 181 -3.79 -1.78 -8.95
N TRP A 182 -2.65 -2.37 -8.59
CA TRP A 182 -2.57 -3.40 -7.55
C TRP A 182 -1.60 -2.97 -6.44
N LEU A 183 -1.84 -3.52 -5.25
CA LEU A 183 -0.94 -3.37 -4.11
C LEU A 183 -0.22 -4.70 -3.82
N ALA A 184 0.97 -4.58 -3.24
CA ALA A 184 1.55 -5.61 -2.40
C ALA A 184 0.96 -5.50 -0.98
N PHE A 185 1.79 -5.52 0.08
CA PHE A 185 1.33 -5.20 1.43
C PHE A 185 1.32 -3.70 1.76
N SER A 186 1.48 -2.80 0.79
CA SER A 186 1.24 -1.36 1.00
C SER A 186 -0.19 -1.10 1.49
N ASP A 187 -0.39 -0.07 2.33
CA ASP A 187 -1.69 0.15 2.98
C ASP A 187 -2.79 0.49 1.95
N CYS A 188 -2.58 1.55 1.17
CA CYS A 188 -3.61 2.09 0.26
C CYS A 188 -3.08 2.49 -1.12
N ALA A 189 -1.77 2.74 -1.27
CA ALA A 189 -1.16 3.08 -2.55
C ALA A 189 0.27 2.53 -2.65
N PRO A 190 0.79 2.32 -3.88
CA PRO A 190 2.16 1.88 -4.15
C PRO A 190 3.25 2.76 -3.54
N TYR A 191 3.05 4.08 -3.61
CA TYR A 191 4.02 5.08 -3.16
C TYR A 191 3.41 6.02 -2.13
N LEU A 192 4.22 6.45 -1.18
CA LEU A 192 3.96 7.62 -0.35
C LEU A 192 5.06 8.66 -0.58
N PHE A 193 4.66 9.86 -1.01
CA PHE A 193 5.53 11.02 -1.16
C PHE A 193 5.41 11.92 0.07
N ALA A 194 6.50 12.54 0.48
CA ALA A 194 6.55 13.54 1.54
C ALA A 194 7.58 14.61 1.22
N THR A 195 7.49 15.76 1.88
CA THR A 195 8.45 16.86 1.72
C THR A 195 9.21 17.12 3.02
N GLU A 196 10.48 17.52 2.92
CA GLU A 196 11.26 18.01 4.05
C GLU A 196 10.65 19.29 4.61
N GLN A 197 10.17 20.18 3.74
CA GLN A 197 9.51 21.41 4.17
C GLN A 197 8.26 21.16 5.05
N SER A 198 7.42 20.18 4.72
CA SER A 198 6.32 19.76 5.61
C SER A 198 6.82 19.17 6.92
N LEU A 199 7.89 18.37 6.89
CA LEU A 199 8.47 17.81 8.11
C LEU A 199 9.03 18.91 9.02
N ASN A 200 9.73 19.90 8.46
CA ASN A 200 10.24 21.06 9.19
C ASN A 200 9.10 21.80 9.93
N ASN A 201 7.93 21.93 9.31
CA ASN A 201 6.76 22.48 10.00
C ASN A 201 6.29 21.59 11.17
N VAL A 202 6.38 20.27 11.04
CA VAL A 202 6.07 19.35 12.16
C VAL A 202 7.09 19.50 13.29
N SER A 203 8.38 19.48 12.95
CA SER A 203 9.48 19.61 13.90
C SER A 203 9.43 20.93 14.65
N ALA A 204 9.12 22.05 13.97
CA ALA A 204 8.98 23.37 14.59
C ALA A 204 7.83 23.47 15.63
N ARG A 205 6.91 22.49 15.67
CA ARG A 205 5.83 22.41 16.69
C ARG A 205 6.28 21.79 18.01
N LEU A 206 7.50 21.23 18.04
CA LEU A 206 8.13 20.58 19.18
C LEU A 206 9.35 21.41 19.60
N ALA A 207 9.43 21.78 20.87
CA ALA A 207 10.52 22.60 21.41
C ALA A 207 11.75 21.76 21.81
N GLU A 208 11.56 20.50 22.20
CA GLU A 208 12.57 19.69 22.89
C GLU A 208 13.07 18.50 22.06
N CYS A 209 12.44 18.19 20.93
CA CYS A 209 12.82 17.05 20.10
C CYS A 209 12.48 17.25 18.63
N ASP A 210 13.20 16.54 17.78
CA ASP A 210 12.94 16.49 16.34
C ASP A 210 12.09 15.27 15.96
N VAL A 211 11.45 15.33 14.79
CA VAL A 211 10.72 14.21 14.18
C VAL A 211 11.48 13.76 12.94
N ASP A 212 12.04 12.57 13.00
CA ASP A 212 12.63 11.91 11.83
C ASP A 212 11.56 11.58 10.78
N MET A 213 11.87 11.83 9.50
CA MET A 213 11.04 11.46 8.35
C MET A 213 10.63 9.98 8.35
N ARG A 214 11.45 9.10 8.93
CA ARG A 214 11.17 7.69 9.16
C ARG A 214 9.88 7.44 9.95
N ALA A 215 9.47 8.35 10.83
CA ALA A 215 8.18 8.26 11.52
C ALA A 215 6.99 8.42 10.55
N MET A 216 7.17 9.20 9.47
CA MET A 216 6.17 9.42 8.42
C MET A 216 6.11 8.25 7.43
N ARG A 217 7.16 7.44 7.38
CA ARG A 217 7.30 6.24 6.54
C ARG A 217 7.00 6.44 5.04
N PRO A 218 7.46 7.55 4.40
CA PRO A 218 7.31 7.72 2.96
C PRO A 218 8.13 6.68 2.21
N ASN A 219 7.95 6.59 0.88
CA ASN A 219 8.87 5.91 -0.03
C ASN A 219 9.83 6.88 -0.71
N ILE A 220 9.34 8.08 -1.08
CA ILE A 220 10.15 9.10 -1.76
C ILE A 220 9.97 10.41 -1.00
N VAL A 221 11.08 11.03 -0.62
CA VAL A 221 11.11 12.33 0.04
C VAL A 221 11.68 13.34 -0.94
N LEU A 222 11.00 14.47 -1.06
CA LEU A 222 11.45 15.62 -1.82
C LEU A 222 11.86 16.74 -0.86
N ASP A 223 12.74 17.64 -1.29
CA ASP A 223 13.03 18.87 -0.54
C ASP A 223 11.73 19.65 -0.24
N GLY A 224 10.97 19.97 -1.30
CA GLY A 224 9.80 20.84 -1.22
C GLY A 224 10.18 22.31 -1.00
N GLU A 225 9.36 23.22 -1.50
CA GLU A 225 9.61 24.66 -1.37
C GLU A 225 8.71 25.30 -0.31
N ILE A 226 7.47 24.81 -0.16
CA ILE A 226 6.44 25.35 0.72
C ILE A 226 5.83 24.19 1.51
N GLU A 227 5.60 24.38 2.81
CA GLU A 227 4.99 23.34 3.63
C GLU A 227 3.57 23.03 3.15
N TRP A 228 3.22 21.75 3.19
CA TRP A 228 1.91 21.23 2.81
C TRP A 228 1.54 21.42 1.34
N ASP A 229 2.46 21.91 0.49
CA ASP A 229 2.21 22.11 -0.93
C ASP A 229 1.85 20.80 -1.63
N GLU A 230 2.36 19.67 -1.12
CA GLU A 230 2.07 18.33 -1.62
C GLU A 230 0.60 17.91 -1.47
N ASP A 231 -0.19 18.59 -0.62
CA ASP A 231 -1.63 18.34 -0.50
C ASP A 231 -2.37 18.54 -1.84
N PHE A 232 -1.81 19.38 -2.71
CA PHE A 232 -2.44 19.88 -3.95
C PHE A 232 -1.78 19.34 -5.22
N TRP A 233 -0.74 18.50 -5.11
CA TRP A 233 -0.15 17.90 -6.30
C TRP A 233 -1.06 16.80 -6.85
N ALA A 234 -1.34 16.88 -8.14
CA ALA A 234 -2.12 15.89 -8.89
C ALA A 234 -1.21 14.95 -9.70
N GLN A 235 -0.11 15.49 -10.23
CA GLN A 235 0.86 14.72 -11.01
C GLN A 235 2.29 15.21 -10.79
N LEU A 236 3.21 14.26 -10.72
CA LEU A 236 4.65 14.51 -10.74
C LEU A 236 5.29 13.92 -11.99
N SER A 237 6.36 14.56 -12.46
CA SER A 237 7.32 13.97 -13.39
C SER A 237 8.70 13.90 -12.75
N ILE A 238 9.27 12.69 -12.70
CA ILE A 238 10.66 12.46 -12.25
C ILE A 238 11.54 12.39 -13.50
N ASN A 239 12.55 13.25 -13.57
CA ASN A 239 13.49 13.40 -14.70
C ASN A 239 12.79 13.56 -16.07
N GLY A 240 11.58 14.13 -16.11
CA GLY A 240 10.79 14.29 -17.35
C GLY A 240 10.25 12.98 -17.95
N ALA A 241 10.53 11.82 -17.33
CA ALA A 241 10.27 10.51 -17.93
C ALA A 241 9.20 9.71 -17.16
N HIS A 242 9.26 9.70 -15.84
CA HIS A 242 8.37 8.87 -15.02
C HIS A 242 7.22 9.69 -14.48
N ARG A 243 5.99 9.35 -14.90
CA ARG A 243 4.78 10.06 -14.46
C ARG A 243 4.14 9.36 -13.28
N ILE A 244 3.93 10.11 -12.21
CA ILE A 244 3.27 9.66 -10.99
C ILE A 244 1.96 10.43 -10.83
N ALA A 245 0.84 9.72 -10.76
CA ALA A 245 -0.44 10.30 -10.38
C ALA A 245 -0.56 10.29 -8.85
N LEU A 246 -0.90 11.43 -8.27
CA LEU A 246 -1.06 11.62 -6.84
C LEU A 246 -2.54 11.74 -6.50
N THR A 247 -3.11 10.70 -5.91
CA THR A 247 -4.56 10.49 -5.94
C THR A 247 -5.26 10.70 -4.61
N LYS A 248 -4.54 10.64 -3.49
CA LYS A 248 -5.09 10.80 -2.13
C LYS A 248 -4.06 11.37 -1.15
N ASN A 249 -4.56 12.12 -0.18
CA ASN A 249 -3.77 12.58 0.96
C ASN A 249 -3.58 11.43 1.97
N CYS A 250 -2.39 11.37 2.58
CA CYS A 250 -2.07 10.31 3.54
C CYS A 250 -2.53 10.70 4.95
N ASN A 251 -3.61 10.07 5.39
CA ASN A 251 -4.09 10.19 6.77
C ASN A 251 -3.14 9.48 7.74
N ARG A 252 -2.79 10.18 8.81
CA ARG A 252 -1.81 9.73 9.80
C ARG A 252 -2.49 9.16 11.04
N CYS A 253 -1.81 8.21 11.68
CA CYS A 253 -2.28 7.51 12.87
C CYS A 253 -1.25 7.60 14.00
N THR A 254 -1.52 6.92 15.12
CA THR A 254 -0.68 6.92 16.32
C THR A 254 0.74 6.39 16.11
N SER A 255 1.05 5.79 14.96
CA SER A 255 2.42 5.39 14.60
C SER A 255 3.42 6.54 14.64
N LEU A 256 2.98 7.79 14.46
CA LEU A 256 3.86 8.97 14.59
C LEU A 256 4.44 9.13 15.99
N ASN A 257 3.75 8.62 17.01
CA ASN A 257 4.13 8.75 18.41
C ASN A 257 4.93 7.53 18.90
N VAL A 258 5.43 6.66 18.02
CA VAL A 258 6.28 5.53 18.42
C VAL A 258 7.70 6.01 18.66
N ASP A 259 8.24 5.60 19.80
CA ASP A 259 9.66 5.68 20.11
C ASP A 259 10.35 4.43 19.55
N TYR A 260 11.29 4.66 18.65
CA TYR A 260 11.98 3.59 17.95
C TYR A 260 13.05 2.94 18.80
N ASP A 261 13.57 3.61 19.82
CA ASP A 261 14.65 3.08 20.67
C ASP A 261 14.10 2.22 21.80
N THR A 262 12.88 2.52 22.26
CA THR A 262 12.22 1.76 23.33
C THR A 262 11.21 0.73 22.85
N GLY A 263 10.72 0.82 21.60
CA GLY A 263 9.67 -0.08 21.13
C GLY A 263 8.32 0.20 21.79
N ARG A 264 8.08 1.42 22.27
CA ARG A 264 6.88 1.84 23.00
C ARG A 264 6.31 3.11 22.40
N THR A 265 5.13 3.52 22.87
CA THR A 265 4.65 4.89 22.64
C THR A 265 5.59 5.87 23.33
N ALA A 266 6.09 6.85 22.59
CA ALA A 266 6.94 7.91 23.08
C ALA A 266 6.25 8.70 24.20
N LYS A 267 7.03 9.08 25.21
CA LYS A 267 6.59 9.95 26.31
C LYS A 267 6.96 11.41 26.01
N GLY A 268 6.47 12.33 26.84
CA GLY A 268 6.79 13.75 26.73
C GLY A 268 6.33 14.35 25.40
N GLU A 269 7.07 15.36 24.93
CA GLU A 269 6.68 16.12 23.74
C GLU A 269 6.67 15.26 22.47
N ARG A 270 7.62 14.33 22.34
CA ARG A 270 7.72 13.39 21.21
C ARG A 270 6.48 12.51 21.06
N GLY A 271 5.78 12.22 22.15
CA GLY A 271 4.50 11.50 22.18
C GLY A 271 3.29 12.34 21.74
N THR A 272 3.48 13.62 21.41
CA THR A 272 2.39 14.54 21.06
C THR A 272 2.31 14.89 19.57
N VAL A 273 3.19 14.36 18.72
CA VAL A 273 3.26 14.68 17.28
C VAL A 273 1.89 14.57 16.60
N LEU A 274 1.20 13.45 16.76
CA LEU A 274 -0.14 13.28 16.18
C LEU A 274 -1.12 14.34 16.69
N LYS A 275 -1.12 14.63 18.01
CA LYS A 275 -2.01 15.63 18.62
C LYS A 275 -1.73 17.03 18.08
N LYS A 276 -0.46 17.38 17.87
CA LYS A 276 -0.04 18.67 17.29
C LYS A 276 -0.45 18.83 15.83
N LEU A 277 -0.53 17.74 15.07
CA LEU A 277 -1.07 17.77 13.71
C LEU A 277 -2.61 17.81 13.71
N MET A 278 -3.26 17.18 14.69
CA MET A 278 -4.72 17.16 14.78
C MET A 278 -5.35 18.55 14.96
N SER A 279 -4.62 19.56 15.42
CA SER A 279 -5.17 20.91 15.61
C SER A 279 -5.61 21.58 14.30
N ASP A 280 -4.89 21.35 13.20
CA ASP A 280 -5.01 22.11 11.95
C ASP A 280 -4.86 21.25 10.69
N ARG A 281 -4.29 20.04 10.78
CA ARG A 281 -4.07 19.14 9.64
C ARG A 281 -5.19 18.13 9.40
N ARG A 282 -6.33 18.25 10.09
CA ARG A 282 -7.57 17.51 9.78
C ARG A 282 -8.29 18.12 8.57
N VAL A 283 -7.61 18.11 7.44
CA VAL A 283 -8.00 18.83 6.23
C VAL A 283 -8.70 17.97 5.18
N ASP A 284 -8.82 16.66 5.42
CA ASP A 284 -9.55 15.72 4.56
C ASP A 284 -10.99 15.55 5.08
N ALA A 285 -11.97 15.94 4.25
CA ALA A 285 -13.38 15.88 4.60
C ALA A 285 -13.91 14.45 4.83
N GLY A 286 -13.26 13.45 4.23
CA GLY A 286 -13.59 12.02 4.36
C GLY A 286 -12.94 11.37 5.58
N ALA A 287 -11.93 12.01 6.19
CA ALA A 287 -11.19 11.48 7.33
C ALA A 287 -11.02 12.54 8.44
N LYS A 288 -12.15 13.08 8.92
CA LYS A 288 -12.24 14.20 9.88
C LYS A 288 -11.55 13.97 11.23
N TYR A 289 -11.08 12.76 11.53
CA TYR A 289 -10.41 12.41 12.79
C TYR A 289 -8.95 11.99 12.59
N SER A 290 -8.38 12.22 11.41
CA SER A 290 -6.98 11.92 11.13
C SER A 290 -6.33 13.14 10.49
N PRO A 291 -5.12 13.52 10.91
CA PRO A 291 -4.42 14.60 10.24
C PRO A 291 -3.73 14.07 8.97
N VAL A 292 -3.46 14.97 8.03
CA VAL A 292 -2.79 14.64 6.77
C VAL A 292 -1.30 14.99 6.82
N PHE A 293 -0.46 14.05 6.38
CA PHE A 293 0.96 14.29 6.07
C PHE A 293 1.39 13.39 4.91
N GLY A 294 1.87 13.98 3.82
CA GLY A 294 2.29 13.27 2.62
C GLY A 294 1.15 12.87 1.69
N ARG A 295 1.52 12.36 0.52
CA ARG A 295 0.65 12.19 -0.64
C ARG A 295 0.84 10.81 -1.27
N TYR A 296 -0.25 10.08 -1.47
CA TYR A 296 -0.24 8.76 -2.09
C TYR A 296 -0.11 8.84 -3.61
N GLY A 297 0.76 8.01 -4.17
CA GLY A 297 1.11 8.02 -5.59
C GLY A 297 1.03 6.67 -6.29
N PHE A 298 0.77 6.74 -7.59
CA PHE A 298 0.65 5.62 -8.53
C PHE A 298 1.47 5.91 -9.79
N LEU A 299 2.23 4.93 -10.25
CA LEU A 299 3.02 5.04 -11.47
C LEU A 299 2.10 4.90 -12.69
N VAL A 300 1.98 5.95 -13.50
CA VAL A 300 1.00 6.02 -14.60
C VAL A 300 1.52 5.42 -15.90
N SER A 301 2.81 5.59 -16.15
CA SER A 301 3.48 5.01 -17.31
C SER A 301 3.85 3.56 -17.01
N LYS A 302 3.55 2.60 -17.92
CA LYS A 302 4.19 1.28 -17.92
C LYS A 302 5.67 1.51 -18.19
N PRO A 303 6.54 1.50 -17.18
CA PRO A 303 7.92 1.79 -17.46
C PRO A 303 8.50 0.58 -18.20
N GLY A 304 9.35 0.82 -19.19
CA GLY A 304 10.26 -0.23 -19.63
C GLY A 304 11.14 -0.68 -18.44
N ASN A 305 12.03 -1.64 -18.67
CA ASN A 305 12.86 -2.23 -17.60
C ASN A 305 13.77 -1.25 -16.81
N ASN A 306 13.81 0.05 -17.12
CA ASN A 306 14.77 1.03 -16.62
C ASN A 306 14.17 2.24 -15.86
N ALA A 307 12.97 2.15 -15.28
CA ALA A 307 12.51 3.25 -14.42
C ALA A 307 13.15 3.20 -13.05
N ILE A 308 14.20 4.00 -12.87
CA ILE A 308 14.96 4.10 -11.62
C ILE A 308 14.75 5.53 -11.10
N VAL A 309 14.51 5.65 -9.80
CA VAL A 309 14.60 6.91 -9.06
C VAL A 309 15.86 6.88 -8.21
N SER A 310 16.59 7.99 -8.18
CA SER A 310 17.82 8.16 -7.40
C SER A 310 17.76 9.45 -6.57
N ILE A 311 18.49 9.49 -5.45
CA ILE A 311 18.71 10.74 -4.72
C ILE A 311 19.35 11.76 -5.67
N GLY A 312 18.84 13.00 -5.62
CA GLY A 312 19.24 14.09 -6.49
C GLY A 312 18.44 14.23 -7.78
N ASP A 313 17.60 13.24 -8.15
CA ASP A 313 16.73 13.32 -9.32
C ASP A 313 15.80 14.52 -9.26
N HIS A 314 15.60 15.16 -10.41
CA HIS A 314 14.72 16.32 -10.53
C HIS A 314 13.26 15.89 -10.55
N VAL A 315 12.42 16.58 -9.79
CA VAL A 315 10.98 16.36 -9.74
C VAL A 315 10.22 17.65 -10.02
N GLU A 316 9.33 17.57 -11.00
CA GLU A 316 8.43 18.64 -11.41
C GLU A 316 6.98 18.28 -11.06
N VAL A 317 6.22 19.26 -10.56
CA VAL A 317 4.76 19.15 -10.42
C VAL A 317 4.14 19.55 -11.75
N THR A 318 3.71 18.57 -12.53
CA THR A 318 3.15 18.80 -13.88
C THR A 318 1.65 19.11 -13.85
N GLU A 319 0.97 18.79 -12.75
CA GLU A 319 -0.46 19.05 -12.59
C GLU A 319 -0.81 19.30 -11.12
N ARG A 320 -1.68 20.29 -10.87
CA ARG A 320 -2.13 20.68 -9.54
C ARG A 320 -3.66 20.63 -9.44
N MET A 321 -4.14 20.33 -8.25
CA MET A 321 -5.54 20.40 -7.86
C MET A 321 -5.83 21.70 -7.13
N THR A 322 -7.05 22.20 -7.24
CA THR A 322 -7.53 23.38 -6.50
C THR A 322 -8.11 23.02 -5.13
N GLU A 323 -8.55 21.78 -4.96
CA GLU A 323 -9.15 21.28 -3.73
C GLU A 323 -8.42 20.04 -3.23
N ARG A 324 -8.48 19.78 -1.91
CA ARG A 324 -7.92 18.56 -1.34
C ARG A 324 -8.78 17.35 -1.69
N THR A 325 -8.15 16.19 -1.79
CA THR A 325 -8.86 14.92 -1.99
C THR A 325 -9.71 14.56 -0.77
N VAL A 326 -10.78 13.80 -1.04
CA VAL A 326 -11.64 13.22 -0.01
C VAL A 326 -11.33 11.73 0.15
N TRP A 327 -11.10 11.30 1.39
CA TRP A 327 -10.95 9.88 1.72
C TRP A 327 -12.26 9.11 1.57
N ASP A 328 -12.24 7.99 0.87
CA ASP A 328 -13.42 7.17 0.59
C ASP A 328 -13.19 5.66 0.72
N TRP A 329 -12.04 5.24 1.26
CA TRP A 329 -11.76 3.83 1.54
C TRP A 329 -12.12 3.49 2.99
N SER A 330 -13.22 2.76 3.18
CA SER A 330 -13.60 2.25 4.50
C SER A 330 -12.72 1.08 4.94
N LEU A 331 -11.67 1.36 5.73
CA LEU A 331 -10.64 0.36 6.07
C LEU A 331 -11.15 -0.82 6.92
N THR A 332 -12.35 -0.71 7.51
CA THR A 332 -12.89 -1.68 8.47
C THR A 332 -14.25 -2.25 8.06
N ASP A 333 -14.88 -1.77 6.99
CA ASP A 333 -16.19 -2.25 6.58
C ASP A 333 -16.08 -3.60 5.83
N PRO A 334 -16.54 -4.71 6.41
CA PRO A 334 -16.44 -6.01 5.77
C PRO A 334 -17.25 -6.10 4.47
N ALA A 335 -18.25 -5.22 4.24
CA ALA A 335 -19.04 -5.23 3.01
C ALA A 335 -18.20 -4.91 1.75
N ILE A 336 -17.10 -4.17 1.92
CA ILE A 336 -16.17 -3.83 0.84
C ILE A 336 -15.00 -4.83 0.73
N ALA A 337 -15.01 -5.91 1.51
CA ALA A 337 -13.94 -6.92 1.46
C ALA A 337 -13.91 -7.64 0.11
N ARG A 338 -12.74 -7.66 -0.54
CA ARG A 338 -12.58 -8.24 -1.88
C ARG A 338 -11.22 -8.91 -2.02
N TYR A 339 -11.20 -10.13 -2.56
CA TYR A 339 -10.02 -10.74 -3.16
C TYR A 339 -9.84 -10.24 -4.59
N TYR A 340 -8.60 -10.24 -5.08
CA TYR A 340 -8.36 -10.17 -6.51
C TYR A 340 -8.94 -11.42 -7.20
N ARG A 341 -9.70 -11.20 -8.28
CA ARG A 341 -10.14 -12.27 -9.19
C ARG A 341 -9.47 -12.03 -10.53
N HIS A 342 -8.47 -12.83 -10.85
CA HIS A 342 -7.96 -12.90 -12.22
C HIS A 342 -9.10 -13.44 -13.09
N ALA A 343 -9.55 -12.68 -14.09
CA ALA A 343 -10.37 -13.25 -15.14
C ALA A 343 -9.43 -14.16 -15.95
N PRO A 344 -9.60 -15.49 -15.94
CA PRO A 344 -8.84 -16.33 -16.86
C PRO A 344 -9.13 -15.84 -18.27
N ASP A 345 -8.10 -15.77 -19.11
CA ASP A 345 -8.21 -15.42 -20.52
C ASP A 345 -9.48 -16.03 -21.11
N ALA A 346 -10.40 -15.18 -21.56
CA ALA A 346 -11.60 -15.58 -22.26
C ALA A 346 -11.24 -16.13 -23.65
N LYS A 347 -10.56 -17.26 -23.68
CA LYS A 347 -10.59 -18.23 -24.78
C LYS A 347 -11.43 -19.43 -24.34
N MET A 348 -12.63 -19.16 -23.82
CA MET A 348 -13.71 -20.12 -23.95
C MET A 348 -14.43 -19.77 -25.25
N SER A 349 -14.22 -20.62 -26.25
CA SER A 349 -14.98 -20.68 -27.49
C SER A 349 -16.48 -20.44 -27.25
N LEU A 350 -17.06 -19.44 -27.92
CA LEU A 350 -18.46 -19.54 -28.35
C LEU A 350 -18.59 -20.89 -29.07
N PRO A 351 -19.45 -21.84 -28.64
CA PRO A 351 -20.89 -21.68 -28.87
C PRO A 351 -21.80 -22.50 -27.91
N VAL A 352 -22.60 -21.87 -27.05
CA VAL A 352 -23.80 -22.56 -26.47
C VAL A 352 -25.02 -21.63 -26.32
N LEU A 353 -24.87 -20.31 -26.39
CA LEU A 353 -26.00 -19.39 -26.21
C LEU A 353 -26.94 -19.22 -27.42
N LEU A 354 -26.64 -19.84 -28.58
CA LEU A 354 -27.51 -19.76 -29.76
C LEU A 354 -28.58 -20.87 -29.82
N SER A 355 -28.46 -21.96 -29.05
CA SER A 355 -29.46 -23.05 -29.07
C SER A 355 -30.66 -22.84 -28.13
N LEU A 356 -30.51 -21.97 -27.12
CA LEU A 356 -31.58 -21.63 -26.17
C LEU A 356 -32.48 -20.49 -26.68
N TRP A 357 -32.01 -19.65 -27.60
CA TRP A 357 -32.84 -18.60 -28.21
C TRP A 357 -33.74 -19.11 -29.35
N LEU A 358 -33.32 -20.17 -30.06
CA LEU A 358 -34.12 -20.75 -31.16
C LEU A 358 -35.18 -21.75 -30.70
N THR A 359 -35.09 -22.28 -29.47
CA THR A 359 -36.13 -23.17 -28.90
C THR A 359 -37.24 -22.41 -28.18
N SER A 360 -36.96 -21.24 -27.59
CA SER A 360 -38.00 -20.41 -26.94
C SER A 360 -38.89 -19.63 -27.91
N ALA A 361 -38.39 -19.28 -29.11
CA ALA A 361 -39.18 -18.56 -30.12
C ALA A 361 -40.22 -19.47 -30.84
N ALA A 362 -39.99 -20.79 -30.91
CA ALA A 362 -40.93 -21.74 -31.49
C ALA A 362 -42.06 -22.15 -30.52
N LEU A 363 -41.86 -22.00 -29.21
CA LEU A 363 -42.83 -22.34 -28.16
C LEU A 363 -43.83 -21.22 -27.80
N LEU A 364 -43.57 -19.98 -28.25
CA LEU A 364 -44.39 -18.81 -27.90
C LEU A 364 -45.37 -18.35 -28.98
N GLY A 365 -45.50 -19.06 -30.10
CA GLY A 365 -46.61 -18.88 -31.04
C GLY A 365 -46.78 -17.47 -31.63
N LEU A 366 -45.72 -16.65 -31.66
CA LEU A 366 -45.75 -15.30 -32.22
C LEU A 366 -45.39 -15.32 -33.70
N PHE A 367 -46.27 -15.90 -34.51
CA PHE A 367 -46.39 -15.56 -35.93
C PHE A 367 -47.87 -15.57 -36.32
N PRO A 368 -48.47 -14.41 -36.63
CA PRO A 368 -49.68 -14.39 -37.42
C PRO A 368 -49.32 -14.74 -38.86
N CYS A 369 -49.95 -15.79 -39.39
CA CYS A 369 -50.14 -15.98 -40.82
C CYS A 369 -50.82 -14.75 -41.44
N TRP A 370 -50.63 -14.59 -42.76
CA TRP A 370 -51.16 -13.58 -43.71
C TRP A 370 -50.22 -12.37 -43.88
N PHE A 371 -49.50 -12.20 -45.01
CA PHE A 371 -49.97 -12.26 -46.40
C PHE A 371 -49.00 -13.00 -47.35
N LEU A 372 -49.56 -13.92 -48.13
CA LEU A 372 -49.17 -14.20 -49.51
C LEU A 372 -49.81 -13.11 -50.40
N LEU A 373 -49.05 -12.53 -51.34
CA LEU A 373 -49.43 -12.32 -52.76
C LEU A 373 -48.51 -11.29 -53.45
N SER A 374 -47.95 -11.75 -54.59
CA SER A 374 -47.24 -11.06 -55.68
C SER A 374 -45.74 -10.81 -55.50
#